data_AF-A5UZ66-F1
#
_entry.id   AF-A5UZ66-F1
#
_cell.length_a   1.000
_cell.length_b   1.000
_cell.length_c   1.000
_cell.angle_alpha   90.00
_cell.angle_beta   90.00
_cell.angle_gamma   90.00
#
_symmetry.space_group_name_H-M   'P 1'
#
loop_
_entity.id
_entity.type
_entity.pdbx_description
1 polymer ?
#
loop_
_entity_poly.entity_id
_entity_poly.type
_entity_poly.pdbx_seq_one_letter_code
_entity_poly.pdbx_strand_id
1 'polypeptide(L)'
;MGFALQADAQTQTISANKLISTDPPYYDNIGYADLSDFFYVWLRRTLRPIFPDLYVTLSTPKAEELVATPYRHGSKQAAERFFMEGMTRALHNLAVQAHPAFPVTIYYAFKQQEVREEKREEREEKREERATGEPRNPDSHSSLLSTHFSHSSLLSTHSSTGWETFLEAVIQAGFAITGTWPMRTELGNRILGQGANALASSIVLVCRPRPADAPIATRREFVAALKAELPAALAALQRANIAPVDLAQAAIGPGMAVYTRYARVVDAQGNPVRVREALALINQVLDEALSEQEGDFDADTRWALAWFEQYGFAEGEYGVAETLSKARNTSVEGLVAAGMVEAKRGKVRLLTPAELPAAWDPAGDSRVTHWEAVHHLIRVLETGGEMQAADLAAKLGSRADVARELAYRLYTICERKKRPDEAFAYNALVQSWGEIARLAWERRSDAPVQMSFEE
;
A
#
# COMPACT_ATOMS: atom_id res chain seq x y z
N MET A 1 20.97 -9.77 -30.09
CA MET A 1 20.56 -8.59 -30.89
C MET A 1 19.11 -8.31 -30.59
N GLY A 2 18.73 -7.03 -30.45
CA GLY A 2 17.34 -6.57 -30.31
C GLY A 2 16.96 -5.68 -31.50
N PHE A 3 15.66 -5.53 -31.74
CA PHE A 3 15.12 -4.67 -32.79
C PHE A 3 14.14 -3.67 -32.16
N ALA A 4 14.08 -2.46 -32.72
CA ALA A 4 13.09 -1.45 -32.35
C ALA A 4 12.25 -1.13 -33.60
N LEU A 5 10.94 -0.96 -33.40
CA LEU A 5 9.97 -0.69 -34.45
C LEU A 5 8.97 0.35 -33.94
N GLN A 6 8.62 1.31 -34.78
CA GLN A 6 7.52 2.24 -34.50
C GLN A 6 6.21 1.62 -35.00
N ALA A 7 5.22 1.53 -34.12
CA ALA A 7 3.87 1.09 -34.47
C ALA A 7 2.85 1.65 -33.46
N ASP A 8 1.61 1.83 -33.89
CA ASP A 8 0.50 2.17 -33.00
C ASP A 8 0.09 0.93 -32.18
N ALA A 9 0.11 1.05 -30.86
CA ALA A 9 -0.22 -0.03 -29.93
C ALA A 9 -1.66 -0.55 -30.12
N GLN A 10 -2.58 0.29 -30.59
CA GLN A 10 -3.98 -0.09 -30.83
C GLN A 10 -4.17 -1.01 -32.03
N THR A 11 -3.23 -1.00 -32.99
CA THR A 11 -3.41 -1.67 -34.30
C THR A 11 -2.26 -2.58 -34.71
N GLN A 12 -1.11 -2.52 -34.01
CA GLN A 12 0.05 -3.36 -34.30
C GLN A 12 -0.28 -4.87 -34.24
N THR A 13 0.43 -5.69 -35.01
CA THR A 13 0.37 -7.18 -34.98
C THR A 13 1.67 -7.84 -34.51
N ILE A 14 2.64 -7.03 -34.11
CA ILE A 14 3.97 -7.44 -33.67
C ILE A 14 3.89 -8.30 -32.41
N SER A 15 2.88 -8.13 -31.56
CA SER A 15 2.74 -8.83 -30.29
C SER A 15 2.21 -10.26 -30.42
N ALA A 16 1.78 -10.67 -31.62
CA ALA A 16 1.20 -11.98 -31.87
C ALA A 16 2.10 -13.12 -31.41
N ASN A 17 1.56 -13.95 -30.51
CA ASN A 17 2.18 -15.11 -29.91
C ASN A 17 3.53 -14.82 -29.19
N LYS A 18 3.64 -13.65 -28.54
CA LYS A 18 4.84 -13.24 -27.79
C LYS A 18 4.59 -13.13 -26.29
N LEU A 19 5.70 -13.19 -25.54
CA LEU A 19 5.77 -12.65 -24.18
C LEU A 19 5.77 -11.12 -24.26
N ILE A 20 4.88 -10.48 -23.51
CA ILE A 20 4.68 -9.03 -23.55
C ILE A 20 5.00 -8.45 -22.18
N SER A 21 5.88 -7.45 -22.17
CA SER A 21 6.18 -6.60 -21.01
C SER A 21 6.11 -5.16 -21.46
N THR A 22 5.23 -4.36 -20.86
CA THR A 22 4.91 -3.02 -21.35
C THR A 22 4.71 -2.02 -20.21
N ASP A 23 5.05 -0.76 -20.50
CA ASP A 23 4.87 0.39 -19.61
C ASP A 23 4.03 1.44 -20.35
N PRO A 24 2.68 1.39 -20.25
CA PRO A 24 1.79 2.29 -20.98
C PRO A 24 1.90 3.74 -20.49
N PRO A 25 1.52 4.73 -21.32
CA PRO A 25 1.53 6.13 -20.92
C PRO A 25 0.59 6.39 -19.72
N TYR A 26 1.05 7.23 -18.80
CA TYR A 26 0.34 7.53 -17.56
C TYR A 26 -0.62 8.72 -17.73
N TYR A 27 -1.90 8.45 -17.50
CA TYR A 27 -3.06 9.37 -17.50
C TYR A 27 -2.75 10.86 -17.72
N ASP A 28 -2.42 11.62 -16.67
CA ASP A 28 -2.18 13.08 -16.70
C ASP A 28 -0.74 13.44 -16.31
N ASN A 29 0.21 12.53 -16.54
CA ASN A 29 1.50 12.62 -15.89
C ASN A 29 2.47 13.54 -16.64
N ILE A 30 2.56 13.40 -17.96
CA ILE A 30 3.52 14.12 -18.83
C ILE A 30 2.95 14.22 -20.25
N GLY A 31 2.91 15.42 -20.84
CA GLY A 31 2.71 15.60 -22.28
C GLY A 31 4.00 15.26 -23.03
N TYR A 32 4.25 13.97 -23.30
CA TYR A 32 5.49 13.50 -23.92
C TYR A 32 5.70 14.11 -25.30
N ALA A 33 4.64 14.24 -26.11
CA ALA A 33 4.76 14.84 -27.44
C ALA A 33 5.17 16.32 -27.36
N ASP A 34 4.61 17.08 -26.41
CA ASP A 34 4.94 18.49 -26.22
C ASP A 34 6.39 18.67 -25.73
N LEU A 35 6.81 17.86 -24.74
CA LEU A 35 8.20 17.88 -24.29
C LEU A 35 9.17 17.44 -25.37
N SER A 36 8.78 16.45 -26.18
CA SER A 36 9.62 15.92 -27.25
C SER A 36 9.86 16.94 -28.35
N ASP A 37 8.96 17.91 -28.58
CA ASP A 37 9.17 18.97 -29.57
C ASP A 37 10.46 19.77 -29.33
N PHE A 38 10.81 20.00 -28.06
CA PHE A 38 12.05 20.69 -27.70
C PHE A 38 13.28 19.99 -28.30
N PHE A 39 13.34 18.66 -28.23
CA PHE A 39 14.43 17.86 -28.78
C PHE A 39 14.26 17.58 -30.27
N TYR A 40 13.02 17.37 -30.72
CA TYR A 40 12.67 16.97 -32.08
C TYR A 40 13.19 17.96 -33.12
N VAL A 41 13.12 19.26 -32.86
CA VAL A 41 13.63 20.29 -33.78
C VAL A 41 15.13 20.13 -34.03
N TRP A 42 15.91 19.83 -32.98
CA TRP A 42 17.36 19.61 -33.10
C TRP A 42 17.68 18.28 -33.77
N LEU A 43 17.03 17.19 -33.33
CA LEU A 43 17.24 15.85 -33.86
C LEU A 43 16.84 15.73 -35.33
N ARG A 44 15.73 16.37 -35.73
CA ARG A 44 15.28 16.40 -37.12
C ARG A 44 16.33 16.97 -38.06
N ARG A 45 17.07 18.01 -37.64
CA ARG A 45 18.08 18.64 -38.49
C ARG A 45 19.25 17.71 -38.78
N THR A 46 19.63 16.85 -37.84
CA THR A 46 20.82 15.99 -37.94
C THR A 46 20.50 14.56 -38.37
N LEU A 47 19.35 14.02 -37.95
CA LEU A 47 19.00 12.61 -38.12
C LEU A 47 18.03 12.34 -39.27
N ARG A 48 17.36 13.36 -39.83
CA ARG A 48 16.45 13.15 -40.98
C ARG A 48 17.09 12.46 -42.19
N PRO A 49 18.37 12.70 -42.55
CA PRO A 49 19.01 11.95 -43.64
C PRO A 49 19.20 10.45 -43.34
N ILE A 50 19.19 10.07 -42.05
CA ILE A 50 19.41 8.70 -41.58
C ILE A 50 18.07 8.00 -41.32
N PHE A 51 17.12 8.70 -40.68
CA PHE A 51 15.79 8.21 -40.32
C PHE A 51 14.71 9.15 -40.90
N PRO A 52 14.51 9.14 -42.24
CA PRO A 52 13.61 10.09 -42.89
C PRO A 52 12.15 9.93 -42.43
N ASP A 53 11.72 8.70 -42.16
CA ASP A 53 10.35 8.38 -41.76
C ASP A 53 10.02 8.91 -40.35
N LEU A 54 10.98 8.86 -39.42
CA LEU A 54 10.81 9.37 -38.05
C LEU A 54 10.75 10.90 -37.97
N TYR A 55 11.38 11.59 -38.94
CA TYR A 55 11.59 13.03 -38.91
C TYR A 55 10.90 13.78 -40.07
N VAL A 56 9.85 13.18 -40.63
CA VAL A 56 9.15 13.75 -41.79
C VAL A 56 8.34 14.99 -41.41
N THR A 57 7.64 14.94 -40.27
CA THR A 57 6.74 15.99 -39.79
C THR A 57 7.49 17.19 -39.22
N LEU A 58 6.80 18.33 -39.12
CA LEU A 58 7.36 19.56 -38.53
C LEU A 58 7.52 19.48 -37.01
N SER A 59 6.64 18.72 -36.36
CA SER A 59 6.64 18.50 -34.91
C SER A 59 6.20 17.06 -34.62
N THR A 60 6.38 16.60 -33.38
CA THR A 60 5.96 15.24 -32.97
C THR A 60 4.44 15.04 -33.18
N PRO A 61 3.93 13.81 -33.36
CA PRO A 61 2.49 13.56 -33.42
C PRO A 61 1.83 13.78 -32.04
N LYS A 62 0.80 14.64 -31.94
CA LYS A 62 0.05 14.90 -30.69
C LYS A 62 -1.30 14.19 -30.66
N ALA A 63 -1.95 14.05 -31.82
CA ALA A 63 -3.31 13.54 -31.91
C ALA A 63 -3.43 12.06 -31.53
N GLU A 64 -2.36 11.30 -31.73
CA GLU A 64 -2.28 9.86 -31.43
C GLU A 64 -1.70 9.59 -30.03
N GLU A 65 -1.24 10.63 -29.33
CA GLU A 65 -0.66 10.48 -27.98
C GLU A 65 -1.77 10.18 -26.97
N LEU A 66 -1.68 9.03 -26.32
CA LEU A 66 -2.67 8.54 -25.38
C LEU A 66 -2.45 9.12 -23.97
N VAL A 67 -2.72 10.41 -23.80
CA VAL A 67 -2.66 11.15 -22.52
C VAL A 67 -3.95 11.93 -22.29
N ALA A 68 -4.36 12.08 -21.02
CA ALA A 68 -5.61 12.72 -20.61
C ALA A 68 -5.46 14.24 -20.41
N THR A 69 -5.02 14.97 -21.44
CA THR A 69 -4.82 16.44 -21.35
C THR A 69 -6.10 17.23 -21.66
N PRO A 70 -6.73 17.95 -20.69
CA PRO A 70 -7.99 18.63 -20.91
C PRO A 70 -7.95 19.69 -22.03
N TYR A 71 -6.84 20.41 -22.16
CA TYR A 71 -6.68 21.47 -23.16
C TYR A 71 -6.69 20.95 -24.60
N ARG A 72 -6.34 19.66 -24.83
CA ARG A 72 -6.37 19.03 -26.16
C ARG A 72 -7.76 18.52 -26.54
N HIS A 73 -8.58 18.17 -25.56
CA HIS A 73 -9.89 17.54 -25.77
C HIS A 73 -11.07 18.45 -25.38
N GLY A 74 -10.80 19.69 -24.97
CA GLY A 74 -11.80 20.72 -24.65
C GLY A 74 -12.41 20.60 -23.26
N SER A 75 -12.41 19.43 -22.63
CA SER A 75 -12.83 19.23 -21.24
C SER A 75 -12.10 18.06 -20.58
N LYS A 76 -12.09 18.04 -19.24
CA LYS A 76 -11.55 16.92 -18.46
C LYS A 76 -12.23 15.61 -18.88
N GLN A 77 -13.55 15.56 -18.84
CA GLN A 77 -14.38 14.39 -19.21
C GLN A 77 -14.09 13.85 -20.63
N ALA A 78 -13.88 14.73 -21.60
CA ALA A 78 -13.53 14.33 -22.96
C ALA A 78 -12.12 13.73 -23.04
N ALA A 79 -11.17 14.29 -22.29
CA ALA A 79 -9.81 13.75 -22.19
C ALA A 79 -9.80 12.38 -21.49
N GLU A 80 -10.56 12.21 -20.40
CA GLU A 80 -10.66 10.92 -19.70
C GLU A 80 -11.21 9.84 -20.63
N ARG A 81 -12.26 10.17 -21.40
CA ARG A 81 -12.87 9.25 -22.36
C ARG A 81 -11.91 8.86 -23.47
N PHE A 82 -11.21 9.83 -24.07
CA PHE A 82 -10.22 9.57 -25.11
C PHE A 82 -9.12 8.63 -24.62
N PHE A 83 -8.56 8.90 -23.44
CA PHE A 83 -7.57 8.04 -22.80
C PHE A 83 -8.13 6.64 -22.56
N MET A 84 -9.31 6.54 -21.96
CA MET A 84 -9.91 5.24 -21.61
C MET A 84 -10.21 4.37 -22.80
N GLU A 85 -10.83 4.94 -23.85
CA GLU A 85 -11.14 4.20 -25.07
C GLU A 85 -9.85 3.71 -25.76
N GLY A 86 -8.85 4.59 -25.90
CA GLY A 86 -7.60 4.21 -26.55
C GLY A 86 -6.75 3.24 -25.72
N MET A 87 -6.71 3.38 -24.39
CA MET A 87 -6.01 2.46 -23.50
C MET A 87 -6.67 1.09 -23.52
N THR A 88 -8.00 1.04 -23.43
CA THR A 88 -8.76 -0.21 -23.52
C THR A 88 -8.52 -0.90 -24.86
N ARG A 89 -8.50 -0.16 -25.98
CA ARG A 89 -8.18 -0.72 -27.30
C ARG A 89 -6.75 -1.27 -27.38
N ALA A 90 -5.76 -0.51 -26.92
CA ALA A 90 -4.36 -0.95 -26.92
C ALA A 90 -4.17 -2.21 -26.06
N LEU A 91 -4.71 -2.22 -24.85
CA LEU A 91 -4.63 -3.37 -23.95
C LEU A 91 -5.41 -4.57 -24.50
N HIS A 92 -6.58 -4.36 -25.11
CA HIS A 92 -7.34 -5.43 -25.75
C HIS A 92 -6.55 -6.08 -26.90
N ASN A 93 -5.89 -5.24 -27.71
CA ASN A 93 -5.03 -5.70 -28.80
C ASN A 93 -3.88 -6.58 -28.26
N LEU A 94 -3.29 -6.22 -27.11
CA LEU A 94 -2.29 -7.04 -26.44
C LEU A 94 -2.91 -8.35 -25.90
N ALA A 95 -4.10 -8.30 -25.28
CA ALA A 95 -4.76 -9.47 -24.71
C ALA A 95 -5.06 -10.55 -25.76
N VAL A 96 -5.49 -10.15 -26.95
CA VAL A 96 -5.78 -11.06 -28.07
C VAL A 96 -4.50 -11.66 -28.67
N GLN A 97 -3.40 -10.91 -28.65
CA GLN A 97 -2.15 -11.31 -29.29
C GLN A 97 -1.16 -12.04 -28.37
N ALA A 98 -1.28 -11.86 -27.06
CA ALA A 98 -0.36 -12.45 -26.09
C ALA A 98 -0.27 -13.98 -26.22
N HIS A 99 0.93 -14.53 -26.02
CA HIS A 99 1.11 -15.98 -25.98
C HIS A 99 0.35 -16.57 -24.76
N PRO A 100 -0.57 -17.54 -24.94
CA PRO A 100 -1.48 -17.99 -23.87
C PRO A 100 -0.75 -18.66 -22.68
N ALA A 101 0.42 -19.26 -22.89
CA ALA A 101 1.20 -19.89 -21.82
C ALA A 101 1.78 -18.87 -20.82
N PHE A 102 2.09 -17.65 -21.25
CA PHE A 102 2.81 -16.67 -20.44
C PHE A 102 1.92 -15.48 -20.06
N PRO A 103 2.11 -14.88 -18.88
CA PRO A 103 1.39 -13.66 -18.51
C PRO A 103 1.94 -12.45 -19.27
N VAL A 104 1.11 -11.42 -19.39
CA VAL A 104 1.50 -10.06 -19.79
C VAL A 104 1.86 -9.27 -18.54
N THR A 105 3.02 -8.61 -18.54
CA THR A 105 3.42 -7.71 -17.45
C THR A 105 3.17 -6.27 -17.83
N ILE A 106 2.40 -5.55 -17.00
CA ILE A 106 2.07 -4.15 -17.24
C ILE A 106 2.57 -3.32 -16.06
N TYR A 107 3.41 -2.33 -16.34
CA TYR A 107 4.03 -1.47 -15.35
C TYR A 107 3.13 -0.27 -15.11
N TYR A 108 2.97 0.12 -13.85
CA TYR A 108 2.20 1.31 -13.48
C TYR A 108 2.88 2.05 -12.33
N ALA A 109 3.19 3.33 -12.53
CA ALA A 109 3.74 4.18 -11.48
C ALA A 109 2.62 4.75 -10.60
N PHE A 110 2.53 4.31 -9.35
CA PHE A 110 1.57 4.86 -8.39
C PHE A 110 2.12 6.15 -7.77
N LYS A 111 1.53 7.30 -8.09
CA LYS A 111 1.90 8.58 -7.45
C LYS A 111 1.06 8.82 -6.19
N GLN A 112 1.67 8.69 -5.01
CA GLN A 112 1.04 9.08 -3.73
C GLN A 112 0.61 10.57 -3.68
N GLN A 113 1.14 11.42 -4.56
CA GLN A 113 0.76 12.84 -4.67
C GLN A 113 -0.70 13.02 -5.15
N GLU A 114 -1.22 12.14 -6.01
CA GLU A 114 -2.59 12.21 -6.53
C GLU A 114 -3.61 12.17 -5.38
N VAL A 115 -3.39 11.26 -4.40
CA VAL A 115 -4.23 11.13 -3.20
C VAL A 115 -4.11 12.35 -2.26
N ARG A 116 -2.99 13.07 -2.28
CA ARG A 116 -2.77 14.26 -1.43
C ARG A 116 -3.38 15.52 -2.05
N GLU A 117 -3.31 15.66 -3.36
CA GLU A 117 -3.89 16.76 -4.13
C GLU A 117 -5.42 16.69 -4.11
N GLU A 118 -6.02 15.52 -4.33
CA GLU A 118 -7.47 15.30 -4.18
C GLU A 118 -7.96 15.67 -2.76
N LYS A 119 -7.20 15.28 -1.73
CA LYS A 119 -7.51 15.63 -0.32
C LYS A 119 -7.40 17.13 -0.04
N ARG A 120 -6.61 17.87 -0.82
CA ARG A 120 -6.47 19.32 -0.69
C ARG A 120 -7.59 20.03 -1.43
N GLU A 121 -7.92 19.59 -2.64
CA GLU A 121 -9.04 20.09 -3.44
C GLU A 121 -10.38 19.89 -2.71
N GLU A 122 -10.64 18.70 -2.13
CA GLU A 122 -11.85 18.47 -1.32
C GLU A 122 -11.93 19.40 -0.08
N ARG A 123 -10.79 19.75 0.50
CA ARG A 123 -10.75 20.67 1.66
C ARG A 123 -11.00 22.10 1.24
N GLU A 124 -10.54 22.48 0.05
CA GLU A 124 -10.79 23.79 -0.55
C GLU A 124 -12.27 23.92 -0.95
N GLU A 125 -12.87 22.91 -1.61
CA GLU A 125 -14.31 22.88 -1.94
C GLU A 125 -15.19 22.91 -0.68
N LYS A 126 -14.91 22.08 0.34
CA LYS A 126 -15.66 22.09 1.61
C LYS A 126 -15.50 23.41 2.37
N ARG A 127 -14.41 24.16 2.14
CA ARG A 127 -14.17 25.48 2.74
C ARG A 127 -14.91 26.57 1.99
N GLU A 128 -15.01 26.48 0.66
CA GLU A 128 -15.78 27.38 -0.18
C GLU A 128 -17.30 27.19 -0.02
N GLU A 129 -17.79 25.95 0.09
CA GLU A 129 -19.18 25.65 0.44
C GLU A 129 -19.57 26.21 1.82
N ARG A 130 -18.65 26.13 2.80
CA ARG A 130 -18.84 26.76 4.13
C ARG A 130 -18.82 28.29 4.08
N ALA A 131 -18.14 28.87 3.09
CA ALA A 131 -18.07 30.32 2.92
C ALA A 131 -19.27 30.88 2.12
N THR A 132 -19.99 30.03 1.37
CA THR A 132 -21.10 30.42 0.48
C THR A 132 -22.49 29.97 0.95
N GLY A 133 -22.62 29.13 1.98
CA GLY A 133 -23.90 28.70 2.53
C GLY A 133 -24.63 29.74 3.40
N GLU A 134 -25.88 30.05 3.04
CA GLU A 134 -26.83 30.86 3.84
C GLU A 134 -26.98 30.36 5.29
N PRO A 135 -27.34 31.25 6.25
CA PRO A 135 -27.46 30.88 7.65
C PRO A 135 -28.58 29.87 7.87
N ARG A 136 -28.24 28.71 8.47
CA ARG A 136 -29.19 27.69 8.90
C ARG A 136 -30.18 28.26 9.92
N ASN A 137 -31.47 28.16 9.60
CA ASN A 137 -32.60 28.47 10.47
C ASN A 137 -32.58 27.60 11.74
N PRO A 138 -32.66 28.15 12.97
CA PRO A 138 -32.48 27.37 14.21
C PRO A 138 -33.63 26.41 14.57
N ASP A 139 -34.80 26.51 13.93
CA ASP A 139 -36.00 25.79 14.38
C ASP A 139 -36.33 24.55 13.55
N SER A 140 -35.49 23.51 13.66
CA SER A 140 -35.92 22.14 13.34
C SER A 140 -35.34 21.13 14.34
N HIS A 141 -35.97 21.10 15.52
CA HIS A 141 -35.87 19.96 16.42
C HIS A 141 -36.63 18.77 15.81
N SER A 142 -35.91 17.78 15.27
CA SER A 142 -36.41 16.41 15.23
C SER A 142 -35.28 15.40 15.07
N SER A 143 -35.27 14.42 16.00
CA SER A 143 -34.58 13.13 15.93
C SER A 143 -33.08 13.07 16.26
N LEU A 144 -32.78 13.20 17.56
CA LEU A 144 -31.69 12.46 18.22
C LEU A 144 -32.03 10.95 18.16
N LEU A 145 -31.42 10.22 17.21
CA LEU A 145 -31.17 8.76 17.26
C LEU A 145 -30.46 8.35 15.95
N SER A 146 -29.13 8.47 15.90
CA SER A 146 -28.25 7.62 15.07
C SER A 146 -26.80 7.68 15.56
N THR A 147 -26.56 7.19 16.77
CA THR A 147 -25.24 6.68 17.14
C THR A 147 -25.07 5.33 16.47
N HIS A 148 -24.50 5.28 15.26
CA HIS A 148 -23.75 4.17 14.65
C HIS A 148 -23.49 4.53 13.17
N PHE A 149 -22.31 4.16 12.66
CA PHE A 149 -21.73 4.47 11.34
C PHE A 149 -20.88 5.75 11.25
N SER A 150 -19.65 5.64 11.74
CA SER A 150 -18.51 6.34 11.16
C SER A 150 -17.53 5.29 10.64
N HIS A 151 -17.87 4.68 9.50
CA HIS A 151 -16.96 3.81 8.73
C HIS A 151 -16.35 4.61 7.58
N SER A 152 -15.05 4.38 7.36
CA SER A 152 -14.29 4.74 6.16
C SER A 152 -14.05 6.23 5.90
N SER A 153 -12.91 6.74 6.40
CA SER A 153 -12.32 8.02 5.97
C SER A 153 -11.13 7.82 5.00
N LEU A 154 -11.08 6.68 4.30
CA LEU A 154 -10.16 6.44 3.17
C LEU A 154 -10.84 6.55 1.80
N LEU A 155 -12.14 6.80 1.75
CA LEU A 155 -12.85 7.08 0.50
C LEU A 155 -13.25 8.56 0.49
N SER A 156 -12.39 9.38 -0.11
CA SER A 156 -12.79 10.67 -0.66
C SER A 156 -13.95 10.43 -1.65
N THR A 157 -15.00 11.21 -1.50
CA THR A 157 -16.16 11.23 -2.37
C THR A 157 -15.97 12.42 -3.31
N HIS A 158 -15.37 12.21 -4.49
CA HIS A 158 -15.84 12.72 -5.80
C HIS A 158 -14.87 12.63 -7.01
N SER A 159 -13.67 12.03 -6.92
CA SER A 159 -12.84 11.71 -8.11
C SER A 159 -12.44 10.23 -8.15
N SER A 160 -12.50 9.60 -9.33
CA SER A 160 -11.84 8.31 -9.57
C SER A 160 -10.35 8.56 -9.75
N THR A 161 -9.50 7.92 -8.95
CA THR A 161 -8.05 8.04 -9.13
C THR A 161 -7.63 7.53 -10.52
N GLY A 162 -6.55 8.05 -11.11
CA GLY A 162 -6.01 7.56 -12.40
C GLY A 162 -5.74 6.05 -12.39
N TRP A 163 -5.47 5.49 -11.21
CA TRP A 163 -5.33 4.05 -10.96
C TRP A 163 -6.62 3.25 -11.14
N GLU A 164 -7.76 3.72 -10.60
CA GLU A 164 -9.06 3.05 -10.77
C GLU A 164 -9.43 2.98 -12.25
N THR A 165 -9.28 4.11 -12.94
CA THR A 165 -9.50 4.28 -14.37
C THR A 165 -8.63 3.31 -15.18
N PHE A 166 -7.34 3.19 -14.84
CA PHE A 166 -6.43 2.24 -15.47
C PHE A 166 -6.82 0.77 -15.24
N LEU A 167 -7.11 0.38 -14.00
CA LEU A 167 -7.55 -0.98 -13.69
C LEU A 167 -8.84 -1.36 -14.43
N GLU A 168 -9.77 -0.42 -14.54
CA GLU A 168 -10.99 -0.58 -15.31
C GLU A 168 -10.67 -0.87 -16.79
N ALA A 169 -9.75 -0.12 -17.41
CA ALA A 169 -9.31 -0.36 -18.79
C ALA A 169 -8.67 -1.75 -18.97
N VAL A 170 -7.83 -2.20 -18.03
CA VAL A 170 -7.22 -3.54 -18.04
C VAL A 170 -8.29 -4.64 -18.01
N ILE A 171 -9.31 -4.49 -17.17
CA ILE A 171 -10.37 -5.49 -16.99
C ILE A 171 -11.32 -5.50 -18.19
N GLN A 172 -11.66 -4.33 -18.73
CA GLN A 172 -12.49 -4.17 -19.92
C GLN A 172 -11.79 -4.70 -21.18
N ALA A 173 -10.46 -4.57 -21.25
CA ALA A 173 -9.65 -5.15 -22.32
C ALA A 173 -9.69 -6.70 -22.35
N GLY A 174 -10.18 -7.34 -21.29
CA GLY A 174 -10.32 -8.79 -21.19
C GLY A 174 -9.21 -9.46 -20.38
N PHE A 175 -8.39 -8.70 -19.65
CA PHE A 175 -7.41 -9.29 -18.73
C PHE A 175 -8.04 -9.62 -17.37
N ALA A 176 -7.61 -10.74 -16.81
CA ALA A 176 -7.63 -11.03 -15.39
C ALA A 176 -6.27 -10.66 -14.79
N ILE A 177 -6.27 -9.96 -13.66
CA ILE A 177 -5.08 -9.62 -12.90
C ILE A 177 -4.80 -10.82 -11.99
N THR A 178 -3.66 -11.49 -12.16
CA THR A 178 -3.31 -12.70 -11.43
C THR A 178 -2.27 -12.49 -10.34
N GLY A 179 -1.68 -11.29 -10.27
CA GLY A 179 -0.76 -10.89 -9.23
C GLY A 179 -0.31 -9.45 -9.41
N THR A 180 0.25 -8.88 -8.35
CA THR A 180 0.95 -7.59 -8.39
C THR A 180 2.28 -7.70 -7.67
N TRP A 181 3.27 -6.97 -8.18
CA TRP A 181 4.59 -6.91 -7.59
C TRP A 181 4.97 -5.45 -7.37
N PRO A 182 5.14 -4.99 -6.12
CA PRO A 182 5.70 -3.68 -5.88
C PRO A 182 7.16 -3.66 -6.33
N MET A 183 7.55 -2.58 -6.99
CA MET A 183 8.90 -2.33 -7.45
C MET A 183 9.36 -0.95 -7.03
N ARG A 184 10.56 -0.91 -6.47
CA ARG A 184 11.26 0.35 -6.18
C ARG A 184 12.01 0.79 -7.42
N THR A 185 11.56 1.89 -8.01
CA THR A 185 12.15 2.45 -9.23
C THR A 185 13.09 3.64 -8.96
N GLU A 186 13.32 4.02 -7.70
CA GLU A 186 14.22 5.12 -7.34
C GLU A 186 15.66 4.66 -7.07
N LEU A 187 16.63 5.47 -7.52
CA LEU A 187 18.05 5.36 -7.15
C LEU A 187 18.21 5.77 -5.68
N GLY A 188 18.73 4.87 -4.84
CA GLY A 188 18.93 5.06 -3.39
C GLY A 188 19.87 6.21 -2.96
N ASN A 189 20.38 7.01 -3.90
CA ASN A 189 21.30 8.12 -3.63
C ASN A 189 20.61 9.50 -3.56
N ARG A 190 19.28 9.59 -3.70
CA ARG A 190 18.58 10.87 -3.51
C ARG A 190 18.35 11.07 -2.01
N ILE A 191 19.07 12.04 -1.43
CA ILE A 191 18.87 12.49 -0.05
C ILE A 191 17.37 12.82 0.12
N LEU A 192 16.67 11.99 0.91
CA LEU A 192 15.30 12.25 1.33
C LEU A 192 15.30 13.55 2.13
N GLY A 193 14.78 14.61 1.52
CA GLY A 193 14.43 15.82 2.25
C GLY A 193 13.35 15.48 3.29
N GLN A 194 13.54 15.96 4.53
CA GLN A 194 12.56 15.84 5.61
C GLN A 194 11.14 16.18 5.10
N GLY A 195 10.22 15.21 5.18
CA GLY A 195 8.79 15.40 4.91
C GLY A 195 8.27 14.86 3.57
N ALA A 196 9.13 14.43 2.66
CA ALA A 196 8.71 13.78 1.41
C ALA A 196 8.90 12.26 1.49
N ASN A 197 7.98 11.57 2.18
CA ASN A 197 7.69 10.15 1.89
C ASN A 197 7.08 10.09 0.48
N ALA A 198 7.91 10.26 -0.53
CA ALA A 198 7.58 9.98 -1.92
C ALA A 198 8.30 8.67 -2.27
N LEU A 199 7.84 7.57 -1.67
CA LEU A 199 8.08 6.26 -2.27
C LEU A 199 7.24 6.22 -3.54
N ALA A 200 7.83 6.61 -4.67
CA ALA A 200 7.27 6.28 -5.98
C ALA A 200 7.47 4.76 -6.20
N SER A 201 6.65 3.95 -5.52
CA SER A 201 6.59 2.52 -5.74
C SER A 201 5.82 2.29 -7.05
N SER A 202 6.52 1.83 -8.09
CA SER A 202 5.87 1.31 -9.29
C SER A 202 5.32 -0.07 -8.97
N ILE A 203 4.23 -0.47 -9.63
CA ILE A 203 3.64 -1.80 -9.49
C ILE A 203 3.68 -2.48 -10.84
N VAL A 204 4.10 -3.75 -10.87
CA VAL A 204 3.93 -4.62 -12.03
C VAL A 204 2.66 -5.43 -11.84
N LEU A 205 1.67 -5.21 -12.71
CA LEU A 205 0.51 -6.07 -12.85
C LEU A 205 0.87 -7.30 -13.68
N VAL A 206 0.54 -8.48 -13.17
CA VAL A 206 0.66 -9.75 -13.90
C VAL A 206 -0.70 -10.14 -14.45
N CYS A 207 -0.90 -9.93 -15.73
CA CYS A 207 -2.18 -10.08 -16.40
C CYS A 207 -2.23 -11.35 -17.26
N ARG A 208 -3.37 -12.03 -17.28
CA ARG A 208 -3.65 -13.14 -18.21
C ARG A 208 -4.99 -12.89 -18.90
N PRO A 209 -5.17 -13.29 -20.17
CA PRO A 209 -6.50 -13.26 -20.77
C PRO A 209 -7.50 -14.00 -19.89
N ARG A 210 -8.62 -13.35 -19.59
CA ARG A 210 -9.67 -13.95 -18.77
C ARG A 210 -10.31 -15.10 -19.56
N PRO A 211 -10.54 -16.28 -18.94
CA PRO A 211 -11.23 -17.39 -19.59
C PRO A 211 -12.62 -16.96 -20.09
N ALA A 212 -13.02 -17.45 -21.27
CA ALA A 212 -14.32 -17.12 -21.86
C ALA A 212 -15.51 -17.70 -21.06
N ASP A 213 -15.25 -18.76 -20.28
CA ASP A 213 -16.19 -19.45 -19.40
C ASP A 213 -16.10 -18.96 -17.94
N ALA A 214 -15.45 -17.83 -17.68
CA ALA A 214 -15.33 -17.27 -16.33
C ALA A 214 -16.72 -17.07 -15.69
N PRO A 215 -16.93 -17.55 -14.44
CA PRO A 215 -18.24 -17.52 -13.82
C PRO A 215 -18.65 -16.09 -13.40
N ILE A 216 -19.95 -15.88 -13.23
CA ILE A 216 -20.51 -14.70 -12.56
C ILE A 216 -20.57 -15.01 -11.06
N ALA A 217 -20.13 -14.07 -10.23
CA ALA A 217 -20.25 -14.18 -8.78
C ALA A 217 -21.13 -13.07 -8.20
N THR A 218 -21.76 -13.36 -7.07
CA THR A 218 -22.41 -12.35 -6.23
C THR A 218 -21.37 -11.63 -5.37
N ARG A 219 -21.69 -10.42 -4.92
CA ARG A 219 -20.87 -9.66 -3.95
C ARG A 219 -20.55 -10.48 -2.69
N ARG A 220 -21.49 -11.32 -2.25
CA ARG A 220 -21.30 -12.20 -1.08
C ARG A 220 -20.26 -13.29 -1.34
N GLU A 221 -20.31 -13.93 -2.50
CA GLU A 221 -19.32 -14.94 -2.90
C GLU A 221 -17.94 -14.32 -3.08
N PHE A 222 -17.88 -13.12 -3.68
CA PHE A 222 -16.64 -12.35 -3.80
C PHE A 222 -16.01 -12.07 -2.43
N VAL A 223 -16.77 -11.53 -1.47
CA VAL A 223 -16.26 -11.26 -0.12
C VAL A 223 -15.88 -12.56 0.61
N ALA A 224 -16.64 -13.64 0.44
CA ALA A 224 -16.29 -14.93 1.03
C ALA A 224 -14.96 -15.47 0.49
N ALA A 225 -14.72 -15.37 -0.82
CA ALA A 225 -13.46 -15.74 -1.44
C ALA A 225 -12.29 -14.86 -0.96
N LEU A 226 -12.50 -13.54 -0.84
CA LEU A 226 -11.52 -12.63 -0.26
C LEU A 226 -11.13 -13.05 1.16
N LYS A 227 -12.10 -13.31 2.03
CA LYS A 227 -11.84 -13.72 3.42
C LYS A 227 -11.11 -15.07 3.52
N ALA A 228 -11.33 -15.98 2.57
CA ALA A 228 -10.67 -17.27 2.54
C ALA A 228 -9.21 -17.18 2.03
N GLU A 229 -8.94 -16.33 1.05
CA GLU A 229 -7.66 -16.33 0.32
C GLU A 229 -6.70 -15.21 0.73
N LEU A 230 -7.22 -14.03 1.08
CA LEU A 230 -6.40 -12.85 1.38
C LEU A 230 -5.48 -13.03 2.61
N PRO A 231 -5.90 -13.67 3.72
CA PRO A 231 -5.02 -13.88 4.87
C PRO A 231 -3.76 -14.69 4.53
N ALA A 232 -3.90 -15.75 3.72
CA ALA A 232 -2.77 -16.57 3.30
C ALA A 232 -1.82 -15.81 2.36
N ALA A 233 -2.38 -15.01 1.45
CA ALA A 233 -1.60 -14.14 0.56
C ALA A 233 -0.85 -13.06 1.35
N LEU A 234 -1.49 -12.47 2.35
CA LEU A 234 -0.90 -11.47 3.23
C LEU A 234 0.27 -12.03 4.03
N ALA A 235 0.10 -13.23 4.61
CA ALA A 235 1.18 -13.93 5.31
C ALA A 235 2.37 -14.23 4.37
N ALA A 236 2.11 -14.54 3.09
CA ALA A 236 3.18 -14.72 2.11
C ALA A 236 3.91 -13.40 1.81
N LEU A 237 3.20 -12.28 1.68
CA LEU A 237 3.79 -10.95 1.50
C LEU A 237 4.61 -10.50 2.73
N GLN A 238 4.10 -10.75 3.94
CA GLN A 238 4.83 -10.51 5.20
C GLN A 238 6.11 -11.36 5.25
N ARG A 239 6.05 -12.65 4.90
CA ARG A 239 7.25 -13.51 4.82
C ARG A 239 8.26 -13.08 3.76
N ALA A 240 7.80 -12.49 2.66
CA ALA A 240 8.65 -11.90 1.63
C ALA A 240 9.27 -10.55 2.05
N ASN A 241 9.02 -10.11 3.29
CA ASN A 241 9.54 -8.87 3.87
C ASN A 241 9.17 -7.61 3.07
N ILE A 242 7.96 -7.58 2.51
CA ILE A 242 7.40 -6.38 1.87
C ILE A 242 7.17 -5.31 2.95
N ALA A 243 7.67 -4.10 2.76
CA ALA A 243 7.54 -3.04 3.76
C ALA A 243 6.06 -2.69 4.05
N PRO A 244 5.69 -2.26 5.28
CA PRO A 244 4.31 -1.96 5.64
C PRO A 244 3.65 -0.91 4.73
N VAL A 245 4.42 0.12 4.34
CA VAL A 245 3.96 1.17 3.39
C VAL A 245 3.60 0.61 2.00
N ASP A 246 4.27 -0.46 1.59
CA ASP A 246 4.08 -1.14 0.31
C ASP A 246 3.06 -2.30 0.43
N LEU A 247 2.74 -2.75 1.65
CA LEU A 247 1.93 -3.95 1.90
C LEU A 247 0.48 -3.78 1.44
N ALA A 248 -0.14 -2.63 1.71
CA ALA A 248 -1.49 -2.35 1.26
C ALA A 248 -1.58 -2.39 -0.28
N GLN A 249 -0.58 -1.82 -0.96
CA GLN A 249 -0.50 -1.84 -2.43
C GLN A 249 -0.22 -3.24 -2.98
N ALA A 250 0.66 -4.01 -2.33
CA ALA A 250 0.93 -5.39 -2.71
C ALA A 250 -0.30 -6.28 -2.51
N ALA A 251 -1.08 -6.05 -1.45
CA ALA A 251 -2.30 -6.80 -1.14
C ALA A 251 -3.46 -6.53 -2.11
N ILE A 252 -3.44 -5.40 -2.84
CA ILE A 252 -4.39 -5.14 -3.93
C ILE A 252 -4.30 -6.24 -5.00
N GLY A 253 -3.12 -6.80 -5.28
CA GLY A 253 -2.98 -7.83 -6.30
C GLY A 253 -3.74 -9.11 -6.01
N PRO A 254 -3.49 -9.78 -4.87
CA PRO A 254 -4.29 -10.92 -4.44
C PRO A 254 -5.78 -10.60 -4.41
N GLY A 255 -6.17 -9.42 -3.90
CA GLY A 255 -7.58 -9.00 -3.90
C GLY A 255 -8.18 -8.86 -5.31
N MET A 256 -7.46 -8.22 -6.23
CA MET A 256 -7.87 -8.06 -7.62
C MET A 256 -7.83 -9.38 -8.40
N ALA A 257 -6.99 -10.34 -8.00
CA ALA A 257 -7.03 -11.70 -8.53
C ALA A 257 -8.29 -12.46 -8.11
N VAL A 258 -8.81 -12.20 -6.92
CA VAL A 258 -10.15 -12.69 -6.54
C VAL A 258 -11.23 -12.00 -7.36
N TYR A 259 -11.15 -10.68 -7.56
CA TYR A 259 -12.18 -9.94 -8.29
C TYR A 259 -12.24 -10.29 -9.79
N THR A 260 -11.07 -10.31 -10.46
CA THR A 260 -10.98 -10.41 -11.92
C THR A 260 -11.02 -11.82 -12.48
N ARG A 261 -11.02 -12.86 -11.63
CA ARG A 261 -11.28 -14.25 -12.06
C ARG A 261 -12.71 -14.47 -12.52
N TYR A 262 -13.65 -13.65 -12.03
CA TYR A 262 -15.05 -13.69 -12.41
C TYR A 262 -15.27 -12.86 -13.69
N ALA A 263 -16.22 -13.26 -14.53
CA ALA A 263 -16.63 -12.47 -15.68
C ALA A 263 -17.22 -11.11 -15.25
N ARG A 264 -17.97 -11.12 -14.14
CA ARG A 264 -18.45 -9.94 -13.41
C ARG A 264 -18.86 -10.35 -12.00
N VAL A 265 -18.76 -9.41 -11.07
CA VAL A 265 -19.34 -9.52 -9.72
C VAL A 265 -20.60 -8.66 -9.67
N VAL A 266 -21.72 -9.18 -9.15
CA VAL A 266 -23.00 -8.47 -9.09
C VAL A 266 -23.48 -8.26 -7.64
N ASP A 267 -24.12 -7.13 -7.39
CA ASP A 267 -24.79 -6.83 -6.12
C ASP A 267 -26.13 -7.60 -5.97
N ALA A 268 -26.86 -7.36 -4.88
CA ALA A 268 -28.14 -8.02 -4.62
C ALA A 268 -29.25 -7.62 -5.61
N GLN A 269 -29.07 -6.49 -6.30
CA GLN A 269 -29.98 -5.94 -7.31
C GLN A 269 -29.59 -6.37 -8.73
N GLY A 270 -28.47 -7.10 -8.90
CA GLY A 270 -27.94 -7.53 -10.18
C GLY A 270 -27.07 -6.50 -10.89
N ASN A 271 -26.76 -5.36 -10.26
CA ASN A 271 -25.85 -4.37 -10.84
C ASN A 271 -24.40 -4.85 -10.71
N PRO A 272 -23.54 -4.54 -11.69
CA PRO A 272 -22.12 -4.87 -11.59
C PRO A 272 -21.46 -4.05 -10.47
N VAL A 273 -20.78 -4.75 -9.57
CA VAL A 273 -19.82 -4.15 -8.63
C VAL A 273 -18.70 -3.54 -9.46
N ARG A 274 -18.42 -2.24 -9.29
CA ARG A 274 -17.35 -1.54 -10.03
C ARG A 274 -16.00 -1.77 -9.38
N VAL A 275 -14.91 -1.50 -10.11
CA VAL A 275 -13.53 -1.60 -9.57
C VAL A 275 -13.36 -0.82 -8.27
N ARG A 276 -13.92 0.39 -8.18
CA ARG A 276 -13.88 1.20 -6.95
C ARG A 276 -14.50 0.51 -5.74
N GLU A 277 -15.67 -0.11 -5.92
CA GLU A 277 -16.34 -0.84 -4.85
C GLU A 277 -15.57 -2.12 -4.50
N ALA A 278 -15.01 -2.82 -5.49
CA ALA A 278 -14.17 -3.98 -5.27
C ALA A 278 -12.91 -3.64 -4.46
N LEU A 279 -12.21 -2.55 -4.79
CA LEU A 279 -11.05 -2.07 -4.04
C LEU A 279 -11.41 -1.71 -2.59
N ALA A 280 -12.58 -1.08 -2.37
CA ALA A 280 -13.06 -0.81 -1.02
C ALA A 280 -13.28 -2.09 -0.20
N LEU A 281 -13.87 -3.11 -0.81
CA LEU A 281 -14.07 -4.43 -0.19
C LEU A 281 -12.74 -5.14 0.10
N ILE A 282 -11.78 -5.07 -0.83
CA ILE A 282 -10.43 -5.64 -0.65
C ILE A 282 -9.75 -5.00 0.55
N ASN A 283 -9.73 -3.66 0.62
CA ASN A 283 -9.13 -2.94 1.75
C ASN A 283 -9.83 -3.25 3.07
N GLN A 284 -11.16 -3.37 3.06
CA GLN A 284 -11.90 -3.77 4.26
C GLN A 284 -11.47 -5.17 4.75
N VAL A 285 -11.40 -6.16 3.86
CA VAL A 285 -10.99 -7.52 4.24
C VAL A 285 -9.52 -7.57 4.64
N LEU A 286 -8.66 -6.75 4.03
CA LEU A 286 -7.27 -6.59 4.44
C LEU A 286 -7.16 -6.08 5.88
N ASP A 287 -7.91 -5.04 6.22
CA ASP A 287 -7.94 -4.48 7.58
C ASP A 287 -8.48 -5.49 8.60
N GLU A 288 -9.51 -6.26 8.23
CA GLU A 288 -10.05 -7.35 9.05
C GLU A 288 -8.99 -8.44 9.29
N ALA A 289 -8.31 -8.92 8.24
CA ALA A 289 -7.29 -9.97 8.34
C ALA A 289 -6.08 -9.54 9.18
N LEU A 290 -5.62 -8.30 9.03
CA LEU A 290 -4.54 -7.74 9.86
C LEU A 290 -4.95 -7.60 11.33
N SER A 291 -6.25 -7.40 11.60
CA SER A 291 -6.76 -7.27 12.97
C SER A 291 -6.96 -8.63 13.64
N GLU A 292 -7.29 -9.68 12.89
CA GLU A 292 -7.41 -11.05 13.45
C GLU A 292 -6.07 -11.61 13.94
N GLN A 293 -4.94 -11.18 13.36
CA GLN A 293 -3.58 -11.52 13.84
C GLN A 293 -3.30 -11.02 15.27
N GLU A 294 -4.12 -10.12 15.84
CA GLU A 294 -3.95 -9.65 17.22
C GLU A 294 -4.07 -10.76 18.26
N GLY A 295 -4.76 -11.87 17.94
CA GLY A 295 -4.91 -13.02 18.84
C GLY A 295 -3.60 -13.72 19.19
N ASP A 296 -2.58 -13.60 18.34
CA ASP A 296 -1.27 -14.24 18.54
C ASP A 296 -0.37 -13.48 19.52
N PHE A 297 -0.73 -12.25 19.89
CA PHE A 297 0.02 -11.44 20.84
C PHE A 297 -0.30 -11.75 22.29
N ASP A 298 0.70 -11.57 23.16
CA ASP A 298 0.52 -11.66 24.60
C ASP A 298 -0.51 -10.63 25.12
N ALA A 299 -1.07 -10.89 26.31
CA ALA A 299 -2.14 -10.08 26.89
C ALA A 299 -1.75 -8.61 27.07
N ASP A 300 -0.48 -8.35 27.42
CA ASP A 300 0.02 -7.01 27.72
C ASP A 300 0.20 -6.22 26.42
N THR A 301 0.74 -6.87 25.37
CA THR A 301 0.82 -6.31 24.01
C THR A 301 -0.56 -5.99 23.43
N ARG A 302 -1.56 -6.86 23.61
CA ARG A 302 -2.95 -6.60 23.16
C ARG A 302 -3.58 -5.41 23.87
N TRP A 303 -3.27 -5.22 25.15
CA TRP A 303 -3.68 -4.02 25.88
C TRP A 303 -3.01 -2.77 25.30
N ALA A 304 -1.70 -2.82 25.07
CA ALA A 304 -0.95 -1.70 24.54
C ALA A 304 -1.39 -1.30 23.12
N LEU A 305 -1.73 -2.26 22.26
CA LEU A 305 -2.31 -2.00 20.95
C LEU A 305 -3.63 -1.21 21.05
N ALA A 306 -4.53 -1.64 21.93
CA ALA A 306 -5.81 -0.95 22.13
C ALA A 306 -5.63 0.45 22.73
N TRP A 307 -4.72 0.61 23.69
CA TRP A 307 -4.37 1.92 24.25
C TRP A 307 -3.74 2.83 23.19
N PHE A 308 -2.77 2.31 22.44
CA PHE A 308 -2.07 3.02 21.39
C PHE A 308 -3.02 3.48 20.29
N GLU A 309 -3.99 2.65 19.89
CA GLU A 309 -4.99 3.05 18.90
C GLU A 309 -5.78 4.29 19.34
N GLN A 310 -6.12 4.40 20.63
CA GLN A 310 -6.92 5.51 21.14
C GLN A 310 -6.08 6.74 21.47
N TYR A 311 -5.02 6.56 22.25
CA TYR A 311 -4.23 7.65 22.85
C TYR A 311 -2.83 7.78 22.24
N GLY A 312 -2.32 6.73 21.61
CA GLY A 312 -0.92 6.69 21.18
C GLY A 312 0.00 6.64 22.38
N PHE A 313 1.06 7.45 22.35
CA PHE A 313 1.93 7.66 23.51
C PHE A 313 1.44 8.76 24.47
N ALA A 314 0.28 9.38 24.19
CA ALA A 314 -0.25 10.43 25.05
C ALA A 314 -0.80 9.87 26.38
N GLU A 315 -0.90 10.75 27.38
CA GLU A 315 -1.52 10.44 28.67
C GLU A 315 -3.03 10.24 28.53
N GLY A 316 -3.55 9.26 29.26
CA GLY A 316 -4.98 9.02 29.46
C GLY A 316 -5.30 8.74 30.93
N GLU A 317 -6.59 8.57 31.22
CA GLU A 317 -7.06 8.37 32.59
C GLU A 317 -6.82 6.94 33.10
N TYR A 318 -6.41 6.81 34.36
CA TYR A 318 -6.20 5.50 34.99
C TYR A 318 -7.45 4.62 34.97
N GLY A 319 -8.65 5.20 35.14
CA GLY A 319 -9.90 4.44 35.11
C GLY A 319 -10.16 3.75 33.77
N VAL A 320 -9.78 4.38 32.65
CA VAL A 320 -9.88 3.79 31.31
C VAL A 320 -8.84 2.68 31.15
N ALA A 321 -7.60 2.93 31.59
CA ALA A 321 -6.51 1.96 31.54
C ALA A 321 -6.86 0.67 32.32
N GLU A 322 -7.45 0.84 33.50
CA GLU A 322 -7.87 -0.24 34.39
C GLU A 322 -9.10 -1.01 33.87
N THR A 323 -9.99 -0.36 33.14
CA THR A 323 -11.10 -1.04 32.48
C THR A 323 -10.58 -1.87 31.30
N LEU A 324 -9.64 -1.31 30.54
CA LEU A 324 -9.03 -1.98 29.40
C LEU A 324 -8.16 -3.17 29.84
N SER A 325 -7.44 -3.07 30.97
CA SER A 325 -6.58 -4.14 31.51
C SER A 325 -7.41 -5.38 31.84
N LYS A 326 -8.53 -5.19 32.54
CA LYS A 326 -9.50 -6.25 32.84
C LYS A 326 -10.07 -6.89 31.58
N ALA A 327 -10.41 -6.09 30.57
CA ALA A 327 -10.93 -6.60 29.29
C ALA A 327 -9.89 -7.38 28.45
N ARG A 328 -8.61 -7.35 28.82
CA ARG A 328 -7.51 -8.06 28.14
C ARG A 328 -6.79 -9.07 29.04
N ASN A 329 -7.36 -9.37 30.21
CA ASN A 329 -6.79 -10.29 31.20
C ASN A 329 -5.36 -9.89 31.64
N THR A 330 -5.13 -8.60 31.88
CA THR A 330 -3.89 -8.05 32.45
C THR A 330 -4.20 -7.03 33.57
N SER A 331 -3.18 -6.40 34.17
CA SER A 331 -3.32 -5.35 35.19
C SER A 331 -2.38 -4.18 34.90
N VAL A 332 -2.75 -2.97 35.35
CA VAL A 332 -1.90 -1.79 35.16
C VAL A 332 -0.57 -1.93 35.90
N GLU A 333 -0.56 -2.55 37.08
CA GLU A 333 0.67 -2.86 37.81
C GLU A 333 1.55 -3.86 37.05
N GLY A 334 0.95 -4.84 36.38
CA GLY A 334 1.66 -5.80 35.53
C GLY A 334 2.31 -5.12 34.33
N LEU A 335 1.60 -4.16 33.70
CA LEU A 335 2.10 -3.37 32.59
C LEU A 335 3.25 -2.41 32.99
N VAL A 336 3.19 -1.86 34.22
CA VAL A 336 4.28 -1.06 34.79
C VAL A 336 5.48 -1.94 35.13
N ALA A 337 5.26 -3.14 35.68
CA ALA A 337 6.32 -4.10 35.97
C ALA A 337 6.99 -4.63 34.70
N ALA A 338 6.23 -4.76 33.61
CA ALA A 338 6.73 -5.06 32.27
C ALA A 338 7.37 -3.83 31.58
N GLY A 339 7.58 -2.69 32.26
CA GLY A 339 8.25 -1.55 31.66
C GLY A 339 7.56 -0.92 30.43
N MET A 340 6.29 -1.24 30.17
CA MET A 340 5.56 -0.76 29.00
C MET A 340 4.89 0.60 29.23
N VAL A 341 4.52 0.85 30.48
CA VAL A 341 3.59 1.91 30.86
C VAL A 341 4.13 2.68 32.06
N GLU A 342 3.93 4.01 32.05
CA GLU A 342 4.08 4.85 33.23
C GLU A 342 2.70 5.20 33.80
N ALA A 343 2.47 4.84 35.07
CA ALA A 343 1.28 5.24 35.82
C ALA A 343 1.67 6.22 36.94
N LYS A 344 1.32 7.51 36.77
CA LYS A 344 1.61 8.57 37.75
C LYS A 344 0.42 9.52 37.89
N ARG A 345 0.12 9.94 39.13
CA ARG A 345 -0.89 10.97 39.46
C ARG A 345 -2.28 10.71 38.84
N GLY A 346 -2.74 9.46 38.83
CA GLY A 346 -4.04 9.08 38.26
C GLY A 346 -4.10 9.09 36.73
N LYS A 347 -2.95 9.23 36.07
CA LYS A 347 -2.78 9.14 34.63
C LYS A 347 -1.89 7.98 34.24
N VAL A 348 -2.11 7.48 33.04
CA VAL A 348 -1.40 6.34 32.45
C VAL A 348 -0.96 6.71 31.03
N ARG A 349 0.26 6.34 30.64
CA ARG A 349 0.75 6.49 29.26
C ARG A 349 1.70 5.37 28.89
N LEU A 350 1.80 5.06 27.60
CA LEU A 350 2.84 4.17 27.07
C LEU A 350 4.19 4.88 27.09
N LEU A 351 5.26 4.14 27.37
CA LEU A 351 6.63 4.65 27.23
C LEU A 351 7.03 4.74 25.76
N THR A 352 7.72 5.81 25.40
CA THR A 352 8.28 5.98 24.05
C THR A 352 9.59 5.20 23.89
N PRO A 353 10.01 4.84 22.65
CA PRO A 353 11.30 4.17 22.42
C PRO A 353 12.49 4.85 23.09
N ALA A 354 12.51 6.20 23.15
CA ALA A 354 13.59 6.97 23.74
C ALA A 354 13.67 6.85 25.28
N GLU A 355 12.56 6.50 25.93
CA GLU A 355 12.47 6.36 27.39
C GLU A 355 12.80 4.93 27.87
N LEU A 356 12.87 3.97 26.94
CA LEU A 356 13.16 2.59 27.27
C LEU A 356 14.64 2.39 27.69
N PRO A 357 14.93 1.47 28.64
CA PRO A 357 16.29 1.30 29.15
C PRO A 357 17.32 0.94 28.06
N ALA A 358 18.44 1.68 28.05
CA ALA A 358 19.52 1.46 27.09
C ALA A 358 20.17 0.06 27.22
N ALA A 359 20.27 -0.43 28.46
CA ALA A 359 20.90 -1.69 28.84
C ALA A 359 19.89 -2.85 29.00
N TRP A 360 18.70 -2.75 28.40
CA TRP A 360 17.71 -3.84 28.46
C TRP A 360 18.27 -5.12 27.81
N ASP A 361 18.11 -6.24 28.52
CA ASP A 361 18.47 -7.57 28.03
C ASP A 361 17.28 -8.51 28.22
N PRO A 362 16.72 -9.10 27.13
CA PRO A 362 15.60 -10.01 27.23
C PRO A 362 15.89 -11.27 28.06
N ALA A 363 17.17 -11.64 28.29
CA ALA A 363 17.52 -12.79 29.13
C ALA A 363 17.35 -12.51 30.63
N GLY A 364 17.46 -11.25 31.05
CA GLY A 364 17.29 -10.81 32.44
C GLY A 364 15.86 -10.43 32.81
N ASP A 365 14.96 -10.41 31.83
CA ASP A 365 13.61 -9.92 31.98
C ASP A 365 12.61 -11.09 32.12
N SER A 366 11.95 -11.14 33.27
CA SER A 366 10.98 -12.19 33.59
C SER A 366 9.64 -12.06 32.85
N ARG A 367 9.36 -10.92 32.20
CA ARG A 367 8.07 -10.60 31.58
C ARG A 367 8.22 -9.89 30.23
N VAL A 368 9.18 -10.33 29.41
CA VAL A 368 9.38 -9.81 28.05
C VAL A 368 8.08 -9.86 27.24
N THR A 369 7.60 -8.70 26.83
CA THR A 369 6.44 -8.54 25.95
C THR A 369 6.86 -8.31 24.49
N HIS A 370 5.97 -8.64 23.54
CA HIS A 370 6.23 -8.31 22.13
C HIS A 370 6.25 -6.80 21.90
N TRP A 371 5.49 -6.03 22.68
CA TRP A 371 5.51 -4.57 22.69
C TRP A 371 6.89 -4.01 23.03
N GLU A 372 7.51 -4.47 24.12
CA GLU A 372 8.87 -4.03 24.47
C GLU A 372 9.86 -4.44 23.40
N ALA A 373 9.77 -5.69 22.91
CA ALA A 373 10.67 -6.20 21.89
C ALA A 373 10.69 -5.30 20.63
N VAL A 374 9.53 -4.90 20.11
CA VAL A 374 9.47 -4.05 18.91
C VAL A 374 10.04 -2.65 19.16
N HIS A 375 9.74 -2.02 20.30
CA HIS A 375 10.21 -0.67 20.60
C HIS A 375 11.71 -0.63 20.97
N HIS A 376 12.23 -1.68 21.60
CA HIS A 376 13.67 -1.84 21.81
C HIS A 376 14.42 -2.07 20.50
N LEU A 377 13.86 -2.87 19.58
CA LEU A 377 14.44 -3.05 18.24
C LEU A 377 14.50 -1.73 17.47
N ILE A 378 13.43 -0.92 17.52
CA ILE A 378 13.41 0.43 16.93
C ILE A 378 14.49 1.32 17.55
N ARG A 379 14.55 1.40 18.88
CA ARG A 379 15.54 2.23 19.61
C ARG A 379 16.97 1.85 19.22
N VAL A 380 17.27 0.56 19.19
CA VAL A 380 18.62 0.05 18.86
C VAL A 380 18.95 0.27 17.38
N LEU A 381 17.97 0.12 16.49
CA LEU A 381 18.15 0.43 15.07
C LEU A 381 18.48 1.92 14.84
N GLU A 382 17.76 2.82 15.50
CA GLU A 382 17.96 4.28 15.39
C GLU A 382 19.30 4.75 15.96
N THR A 383 19.77 4.14 17.04
CA THR A 383 21.01 4.56 17.75
C THR A 383 22.26 3.81 17.30
N GLY A 384 22.11 2.54 16.95
CA GLY A 384 23.20 1.58 16.75
C GLY A 384 23.23 0.91 15.37
N GLY A 385 22.25 1.19 14.52
CA GLY A 385 22.13 0.62 13.18
C GLY A 385 21.73 -0.86 13.17
N GLU A 386 21.74 -1.43 11.97
CA GLU A 386 21.28 -2.80 11.68
C GLU A 386 22.06 -3.86 12.46
N MET A 387 23.36 -3.63 12.70
CA MET A 387 24.21 -4.55 13.44
C MET A 387 23.73 -4.70 14.89
N GLN A 388 23.59 -3.61 15.64
CA GLN A 388 23.15 -3.72 17.03
C GLN A 388 21.70 -4.25 17.12
N ALA A 389 20.84 -3.90 16.16
CA ALA A 389 19.50 -4.46 16.08
C ALA A 389 19.52 -5.98 15.86
N ALA A 390 20.46 -6.49 15.06
CA ALA A 390 20.68 -7.92 14.85
C ALA A 390 21.17 -8.65 16.11
N ASP A 391 22.00 -8.01 16.95
CA ASP A 391 22.38 -8.59 18.25
C ASP A 391 21.16 -8.80 19.14
N LEU A 392 20.28 -7.80 19.20
CA LEU A 392 19.07 -7.89 19.99
C LEU A 392 18.09 -8.92 19.41
N ALA A 393 17.91 -8.94 18.08
CA ALA A 393 17.06 -9.92 17.41
C ALA A 393 17.56 -11.36 17.62
N ALA A 394 18.88 -11.58 17.62
CA ALA A 394 19.47 -12.88 17.92
C ALA A 394 19.14 -13.36 19.34
N LYS A 395 19.19 -12.45 20.34
CA LYS A 395 18.82 -12.74 21.73
C LYS A 395 17.32 -13.01 21.91
N LEU A 396 16.46 -12.29 21.16
CA LEU A 396 15.01 -12.46 21.21
C LEU A 396 14.52 -13.78 20.59
N GLY A 397 15.29 -14.38 19.69
CA GLY A 397 14.91 -15.64 19.03
C GLY A 397 13.61 -15.51 18.25
N SER A 398 12.67 -16.44 18.41
CA SER A 398 11.38 -16.42 17.71
C SER A 398 10.50 -15.22 18.09
N ARG A 399 10.73 -14.57 19.23
CA ARG A 399 10.00 -13.35 19.62
C ARG A 399 10.33 -12.17 18.72
N ALA A 400 11.50 -12.18 18.08
CA ALA A 400 11.88 -11.17 17.10
C ALA A 400 10.92 -11.18 15.89
N ASP A 401 10.58 -12.36 15.39
CA ASP A 401 9.66 -12.50 14.25
C ASP A 401 8.25 -12.00 14.61
N VAL A 402 7.77 -12.30 15.82
CA VAL A 402 6.47 -11.78 16.32
C VAL A 402 6.51 -10.26 16.52
N ALA A 403 7.63 -9.70 16.99
CA ALA A 403 7.81 -8.25 17.11
C ALA A 403 7.77 -7.55 15.73
N ARG A 404 8.27 -8.22 14.68
CA ARG A 404 8.12 -7.73 13.31
C ARG A 404 6.68 -7.75 12.84
N GLU A 405 5.92 -8.82 13.11
CA GLU A 405 4.47 -8.85 12.81
C GLU A 405 3.73 -7.73 13.54
N LEU A 406 4.10 -7.46 14.79
CA LEU A 406 3.57 -6.34 15.56
C LEU A 406 3.88 -4.98 14.91
N ALA A 407 5.05 -4.80 14.31
CA ALA A 407 5.41 -3.58 13.59
C ALA A 407 4.49 -3.31 12.38
N TYR A 408 4.07 -4.34 11.64
CA TYR A 408 3.07 -4.19 10.58
C TYR A 408 1.73 -3.67 11.14
N ARG A 409 1.27 -4.25 12.26
CA ARG A 409 0.01 -3.82 12.89
C ARG A 409 0.09 -2.37 13.37
N LEU A 410 1.18 -2.00 14.04
CA LEU A 410 1.39 -0.65 14.55
C LEU A 410 1.46 0.39 13.43
N TYR A 411 2.10 0.05 12.31
CA TYR A 411 2.11 0.91 11.12
C TYR A 411 0.69 1.21 10.62
N THR A 412 -0.15 0.19 10.44
CA THR A 412 -1.54 0.37 9.99
C THR A 412 -2.36 1.22 10.96
N ILE A 413 -2.16 1.05 12.28
CA ILE A 413 -2.79 1.90 13.29
C ILE A 413 -2.34 3.36 13.14
N CYS A 414 -1.04 3.60 12.94
CA CYS A 414 -0.48 4.94 12.75
C CYS A 414 -1.02 5.63 11.51
N GLU A 415 -1.10 4.93 10.36
CA GLU A 415 -1.68 5.47 9.12
C GLU A 415 -3.14 5.90 9.35
N ARG A 416 -3.95 5.02 9.95
CA ARG A 416 -5.36 5.30 10.25
C ARG A 416 -5.54 6.48 11.21
N LYS A 417 -4.65 6.61 12.20
CA LYS A 417 -4.68 7.67 13.21
C LYS A 417 -3.90 8.93 12.81
N LYS A 418 -3.31 8.94 11.60
CA LYS A 418 -2.51 10.05 11.03
C LYS A 418 -1.31 10.42 11.91
N ARG A 419 -0.52 9.42 12.27
CA ARG A 419 0.69 9.51 13.11
C ARG A 419 1.94 9.18 12.29
N PRO A 420 2.42 10.12 11.45
CA PRO A 420 3.46 9.83 10.46
C PRO A 420 4.84 9.57 11.08
N ASP A 421 5.15 10.20 12.22
CA ASP A 421 6.45 10.07 12.87
C ASP A 421 6.62 8.65 13.43
N GLU A 422 5.59 8.13 14.10
CA GLU A 422 5.57 6.75 14.59
C GLU A 422 5.50 5.73 13.44
N ALA A 423 4.69 6.01 12.40
CA ALA A 423 4.63 5.17 11.21
C ALA A 423 6.00 4.98 10.54
N PHE A 424 6.82 6.04 10.51
CA PHE A 424 8.15 5.99 9.93
C PHE A 424 9.05 4.97 10.64
N ALA A 425 9.07 4.97 11.98
CA ALA A 425 9.88 4.06 12.77
C ALA A 425 9.52 2.58 12.53
N TYR A 426 8.22 2.25 12.53
CA TYR A 426 7.76 0.88 12.26
C TYR A 426 8.09 0.42 10.85
N ASN A 427 7.96 1.31 9.87
CA ASN A 427 8.31 1.02 8.49
C ASN A 427 9.83 0.81 8.32
N ALA A 428 10.66 1.64 8.96
CA ALA A 428 12.12 1.53 8.90
C ALA A 428 12.63 0.20 9.50
N LEU A 429 12.03 -0.26 10.60
CA LEU A 429 12.36 -1.55 11.21
C LEU A 429 12.14 -2.71 10.23
N VAL A 430 10.96 -2.77 9.61
CA VAL A 430 10.62 -3.87 8.68
C VAL A 430 11.46 -3.81 7.41
N GLN A 431 11.75 -2.61 6.88
CA GLN A 431 12.63 -2.44 5.72
C GLN A 431 14.04 -2.97 5.98
N SER A 432 14.57 -2.72 7.17
CA SER A 432 15.91 -3.17 7.59
C SER A 432 15.92 -4.66 8.02
N TRP A 433 14.74 -5.29 8.14
CA TRP A 433 14.61 -6.63 8.72
C TRP A 433 15.37 -7.71 7.97
N GLY A 434 15.43 -7.64 6.63
CA GLY A 434 16.16 -8.63 5.83
C GLY A 434 17.64 -8.74 6.23
N GLU A 435 18.29 -7.60 6.45
CA GLU A 435 19.68 -7.55 6.89
C GLU A 435 19.83 -7.88 8.38
N ILE A 436 18.92 -7.36 9.23
CA ILE A 436 18.87 -7.71 10.66
C ILE A 436 18.77 -9.22 10.86
N ALA A 437 17.88 -9.90 10.14
CA ALA A 437 17.66 -11.34 10.23
C ALA A 437 18.89 -12.13 9.74
N ARG A 438 19.51 -11.70 8.64
CA ARG A 438 20.75 -12.30 8.11
C ARG A 438 21.88 -12.22 9.15
N LEU A 439 22.16 -11.03 9.66
CA LEU A 439 23.19 -10.79 10.69
C LEU A 439 22.89 -11.52 12.00
N ALA A 440 21.62 -11.59 12.41
CA ALA A 440 21.20 -12.29 13.62
C ALA A 440 21.33 -13.82 13.50
N TRP A 441 21.21 -14.35 12.28
CA TRP A 441 21.47 -15.77 12.01
C TRP A 441 22.98 -16.06 12.06
N GLU A 442 23.81 -15.25 11.40
CA GLU A 442 25.28 -15.39 11.40
C GLU A 442 25.86 -15.39 12.83
N ARG A 443 25.37 -14.51 13.70
CA ARG A 443 25.82 -14.48 15.11
C ARG A 443 25.33 -15.65 15.95
N ARG A 444 24.17 -16.23 15.62
CA ARG A 444 23.70 -17.46 16.27
C ARG A 444 24.54 -18.66 15.85
N SER A 445 25.02 -18.70 14.61
CA SER A 445 25.95 -19.75 14.15
C SER A 445 27.38 -19.61 14.68
N ASP A 446 27.83 -18.39 14.97
CA ASP A 446 29.16 -18.13 15.55
C ASP A 446 29.21 -18.31 17.08
N ALA A 447 28.07 -18.53 17.75
CA ALA A 447 28.05 -18.84 19.17
C ALA A 447 28.63 -20.26 19.41
N PRO A 448 29.71 -20.41 20.21
CA PRO A 448 30.32 -21.72 20.42
C PRO A 448 29.33 -22.65 21.10
N VAL A 449 29.08 -23.81 20.49
CA VAL A 449 28.35 -24.93 21.10
C VAL A 449 29.12 -25.32 22.36
N GLN A 450 28.61 -24.93 23.52
CA GLN A 450 29.07 -25.45 24.81
C GLN A 450 28.65 -26.92 24.88
N MET A 451 29.51 -27.81 24.36
CA MET A 451 29.45 -29.23 24.65
C MET A 451 29.77 -29.40 26.13
N SER A 452 28.72 -29.56 26.94
CA SER A 452 28.83 -30.09 28.29
C SER A 452 29.32 -31.54 28.20
N PHE A 453 30.62 -31.75 28.36
CA PHE A 453 31.14 -33.04 28.78
C PHE A 453 30.87 -33.16 30.28
N GLU A 454 29.86 -33.96 30.65
CA GLU A 454 29.75 -34.50 32.00
C GLU A 454 30.79 -35.61 32.14
N GLU A 455 31.64 -35.50 33.16
CA GLU A 455 32.67 -36.47 33.57
C GLU A 455 32.08 -37.72 34.24
#